data_AF-A0A8T4THQ5-F1
#
_entry.id   AF-A0A8T4THQ5-F1
#
_cell.length_a   1.000
_cell.length_b   1.000
_cell.length_c   1.000
_cell.angle_alpha   90.00
_cell.angle_beta   90.00
_cell.angle_gamma   90.00
#
_symmetry.space_group_name_H-M   'P 1'
#
loop_
_entity.id
_entity.type
_entity.pdbx_description
1 polymer ?
#
loop_
_entity_poly.entity_id
_entity_poly.type
_entity_poly.pdbx_seq_one_letter_code
_entity_poly.pdbx_strand_id
1 'polypeptide(L)'
;MEINSKEKISTGTSIFSGIISFLGGYQVCHNVCLGIIALLSIIGITVVGMPLLFLQKFAIPFWIAAALLLGITLFFYFKKKCISSNMIIINLGIIIASIPFNFLQDYVKMFWIMGGIIVLVGISNIFMKKKKP
;
A
#
# COMPACT_ATOMS: atom_id res chain seq x y z
N MET A 1 -11.46 -36.46 5.14
CA MET A 1 -10.36 -36.10 4.21
C MET A 1 -9.39 -35.24 4.98
N GLU A 2 -8.19 -35.76 5.21
CA GLU A 2 -7.11 -35.10 5.94
C GLU A 2 -6.72 -33.78 5.25
N ILE A 3 -6.90 -32.66 5.95
CA ILE A 3 -6.54 -31.33 5.45
C ILE A 3 -5.05 -31.14 5.72
N ASN A 4 -4.24 -31.20 4.67
CA ASN A 4 -2.78 -31.02 4.75
C ASN A 4 -2.45 -29.55 5.13
N SER A 5 -1.82 -29.35 6.29
CA SER A 5 -1.41 -28.05 6.85
C SER A 5 -0.60 -27.14 5.90
N LYS A 6 -0.01 -27.67 4.83
CA LYS A 6 0.87 -26.94 3.91
C LYS A 6 0.18 -25.81 3.13
N GLU A 7 -1.11 -25.91 2.79
CA GLU A 7 -1.80 -24.87 1.99
C GLU A 7 -2.24 -23.64 2.80
N LYS A 8 -2.60 -23.83 4.08
CA LYS A 8 -2.90 -22.71 5.01
C LYS A 8 -1.65 -21.86 5.28
N ILE A 9 -0.49 -22.49 5.34
CA ILE A 9 0.80 -21.82 5.56
C ILE A 9 1.20 -21.02 4.32
N SER A 10 1.06 -21.59 3.12
CA SER A 10 1.39 -20.90 1.86
C SER A 10 0.53 -19.65 1.62
N THR A 11 -0.78 -19.73 1.89
CA THR A 11 -1.70 -18.58 1.72
C THR A 11 -1.55 -17.53 2.83
N GLY A 12 -1.23 -17.95 4.05
CA GLY A 12 -0.88 -17.04 5.16
C GLY A 12 0.42 -16.28 4.89
N THR A 13 1.41 -16.97 4.31
CA THR A 13 2.72 -16.41 3.95
C THR A 13 2.60 -15.35 2.86
N SER A 14 1.74 -15.49 1.86
CA SER A 14 1.58 -14.47 0.80
C SER A 14 0.99 -13.14 1.30
N ILE A 15 0.07 -13.21 2.27
CA ILE A 15 -0.50 -12.02 2.93
C ILE A 15 0.54 -11.42 3.90
N PHE A 16 1.27 -12.26 4.65
CA PHE A 16 2.37 -11.82 5.51
C PHE A 16 3.50 -11.17 4.71
N SER A 17 3.93 -11.75 3.60
CA SER A 17 4.99 -11.18 2.75
C SER A 17 4.58 -9.84 2.15
N GLY A 18 3.31 -9.65 1.76
CA GLY A 18 2.81 -8.35 1.31
C GLY A 18 2.79 -7.29 2.41
N ILE A 19 2.42 -7.68 3.64
CA ILE A 19 2.45 -6.81 4.82
C ILE A 19 3.90 -6.51 5.24
N ILE A 20 4.80 -7.49 5.20
CA ILE A 20 6.22 -7.35 5.52
C ILE A 20 6.94 -6.47 4.48
N SER A 21 6.59 -6.55 3.18
CA SER A 21 7.14 -5.62 2.18
C SER A 21 6.72 -4.17 2.43
N PHE A 22 5.49 -3.95 2.91
CA PHE A 22 5.01 -2.62 3.32
C PHE A 22 5.67 -2.15 4.63
N LEU A 23 5.80 -3.02 5.63
CA LEU A 23 6.49 -2.71 6.89
C LEU A 23 8.00 -2.52 6.70
N GLY A 24 8.64 -3.26 5.78
CA GLY A 24 10.06 -3.11 5.47
C GLY A 24 10.36 -1.77 4.80
N GLY A 25 9.50 -1.35 3.86
CA GLY A 25 9.54 0.00 3.29
C GLY A 25 9.28 1.08 4.34
N TYR A 26 8.32 0.86 5.24
CA TYR A 26 8.07 1.75 6.37
C TYR A 26 9.29 1.86 7.30
N GLN A 27 9.97 0.76 7.61
CA GLN A 27 11.13 0.76 8.49
C GLN A 27 12.31 1.54 7.91
N VAL A 28 12.55 1.41 6.59
CA VAL A 28 13.57 2.20 5.88
C VAL A 28 13.18 3.67 5.86
N CYS A 29 11.95 4.01 5.46
CA CYS A 29 11.48 5.39 5.44
C CYS A 29 11.46 6.03 6.84
N HIS A 30 11.13 5.26 7.88
CA HIS A 30 11.09 5.70 9.27
C HIS A 30 12.49 5.95 9.83
N ASN A 31 13.44 5.04 9.58
CA ASN A 31 14.84 5.23 10.01
C ASN A 31 15.49 6.41 9.28
N VAL A 32 15.18 6.60 7.99
CA VAL A 32 15.64 7.77 7.22
C VAL A 32 15.02 9.07 7.75
N CYS A 33 13.71 9.07 8.04
CA CYS A 33 13.04 10.23 8.65
C CYS A 33 13.62 10.56 10.04
N LEU A 34 13.85 9.56 10.89
CA LEU A 34 14.48 9.74 12.20
C LEU A 34 15.90 10.29 12.09
N GLY A 35 16.70 9.80 11.14
CA GLY A 35 18.05 10.31 10.90
C GLY A 35 18.07 11.78 10.45
N ILE A 36 17.15 12.17 9.57
CA ILE A 36 17.01 13.56 9.11
C ILE A 36 16.54 14.47 10.26
N ILE A 37 15.57 14.02 11.06
CA ILE A 37 15.10 14.78 12.24
C ILE A 37 16.24 14.96 13.27
N ALA A 38 17.05 13.92 13.51
CA ALA A 38 18.19 13.99 14.41
C ALA A 38 19.30 14.93 13.91
N LEU A 39 19.54 14.98 12.59
CA LEU A 39 20.48 15.95 12.00
C LEU A 39 19.98 17.39 12.12
N LEU A 40 18.68 17.61 11.84
CA LEU A 40 18.05 18.92 11.91
C LEU A 40 17.97 19.46 13.35
N SER A 41 17.80 18.59 14.34
CA SER A 41 17.81 18.98 15.75
C SER A 41 19.19 19.43 16.24
N ILE A 42 20.28 18.87 15.70
CA ILE A 42 21.66 19.30 15.98
C ILE A 42 21.92 20.72 15.46
N ILE A 43 21.30 21.10 14.33
CA ILE A 43 21.45 22.44 13.71
C ILE A 43 20.52 23.48 14.40
N GLY A 44 19.75 23.08 15.41
CA GLY A 44 18.88 23.98 16.18
C GLY A 44 17.59 24.37 15.46
N ILE A 45 17.28 23.73 14.33
CA ILE A 45 16.01 23.92 13.63
C ILE A 45 14.96 23.09 14.36
N THR A 46 14.31 23.69 15.36
CA THR A 46 13.08 23.13 15.91
C THR A 46 12.02 23.19 14.81
N VAL A 47 11.72 22.05 14.18
CA VAL A 47 10.65 21.94 13.19
C VAL A 47 9.31 22.07 13.91
N VAL A 48 8.92 23.30 14.25
CA VAL A 48 7.59 23.63 14.76
C VAL A 48 6.66 23.61 13.55
N GLY A 49 5.98 22.49 13.29
CA GLY A 49 4.95 22.45 12.23
C GLY A 49 4.78 21.15 11.42
N MET A 50 5.24 19.99 11.91
CA MET A 50 5.18 18.66 11.26
C MET A 50 6.40 18.34 10.37
N PRO A 51 7.34 17.48 10.85
CA PRO A 51 8.52 17.07 10.06
C PRO A 51 8.20 16.27 8.79
N LEU A 52 6.93 15.88 8.57
CA LEU A 52 6.47 15.09 7.42
C LEU A 52 6.18 15.91 6.16
N LEU A 53 6.19 17.24 6.22
CA LEU A 53 5.92 18.11 5.06
C LEU A 53 6.92 17.93 3.92
N PHE A 54 8.15 17.50 4.23
CA PHE A 54 9.16 17.16 3.21
C PHE A 54 8.73 15.97 2.33
N LEU A 55 8.04 14.97 2.91
CA LEU A 55 7.54 13.82 2.15
C LEU A 55 6.41 14.19 1.18
N GLN A 56 5.69 15.27 1.44
CA GLN A 56 4.61 15.71 0.55
C GLN A 56 5.14 16.12 -0.83
N LYS A 57 6.38 16.61 -0.92
CA LYS A 57 7.06 16.88 -2.19
C LYS A 57 7.38 15.59 -2.97
N PHE A 58 7.58 14.48 -2.28
CA PHE A 58 7.86 13.18 -2.87
C PHE A 58 6.61 12.29 -3.01
N ALA A 59 5.47 12.70 -2.47
CA ALA A 59 4.24 11.92 -2.55
C ALA A 59 3.83 11.63 -4.00
N ILE A 60 4.01 12.61 -4.89
CA ILE A 60 3.72 12.46 -6.33
C ILE A 60 4.61 11.39 -7.00
N PRO A 61 5.97 11.45 -6.92
CA PRO A 61 6.80 10.41 -7.53
C PRO A 61 6.56 9.02 -6.91
N PHE A 62 6.29 8.91 -5.61
CA PHE A 62 5.91 7.63 -4.99
C PHE A 62 4.58 7.09 -5.53
N TRP A 63 3.58 7.97 -5.70
CA TRP A 63 2.29 7.56 -6.26
C TRP A 63 2.42 7.12 -7.72
N ILE A 64 3.23 7.82 -8.54
CA ILE A 64 3.51 7.42 -9.92
C ILE A 64 4.22 6.06 -9.96
N ALA A 65 5.21 5.84 -9.11
CA ALA A 65 5.91 4.56 -9.02
C ALA A 65 4.95 3.43 -8.63
N ALA A 66 4.06 3.67 -7.65
CA ALA A 66 3.03 2.70 -7.26
C ALA A 66 2.04 2.40 -8.40
N ALA A 67 1.58 3.43 -9.12
CA ALA A 67 0.69 3.28 -10.26
C ALA A 67 1.35 2.51 -11.42
N LEU A 68 2.63 2.79 -11.69
CA LEU A 68 3.41 2.08 -12.70
C LEU A 68 3.62 0.61 -12.33
N LEU A 69 3.96 0.33 -11.07
CA LEU A 69 4.09 -1.04 -10.56
C LEU A 69 2.76 -1.79 -10.65
N LEU A 70 1.65 -1.15 -10.29
CA LEU A 70 0.31 -1.71 -10.46
C LEU A 70 0.04 -2.02 -11.95
N GLY A 71 0.39 -1.12 -12.87
CA GLY A 71 0.29 -1.34 -14.31
C GLY A 71 1.07 -2.57 -14.78
N ILE A 72 2.31 -2.75 -14.31
CA ILE A 72 3.13 -3.93 -14.60
C ILE A 72 2.47 -5.20 -14.05
N THR A 73 2.00 -5.17 -12.80
CA THR A 73 1.30 -6.34 -12.21
C THR A 73 0.01 -6.68 -12.96
N LEU A 74 -0.71 -5.66 -13.45
CA LEU A 74 -1.91 -5.85 -14.25
C LEU A 74 -1.58 -6.45 -15.63
N PHE A 75 -0.50 -6.02 -16.27
CA PHE A 75 0.00 -6.62 -17.50
C PHE A 75 0.34 -8.10 -17.31
N PHE A 76 1.07 -8.46 -16.24
CA PHE A 76 1.36 -9.85 -15.90
C PHE A 76 0.10 -10.65 -15.57
N TYR A 77 -0.89 -10.03 -14.92
CA TYR A 77 -2.18 -10.66 -14.66
C TYR A 77 -2.89 -11.06 -15.95
N PHE A 78 -2.95 -10.19 -16.96
CA PHE A 78 -3.60 -10.52 -18.23
C PHE A 78 -2.78 -11.53 -19.07
N LYS A 79 -1.45 -11.41 -19.09
CA LYS A 79 -0.58 -12.28 -19.90
C LYS A 79 -0.34 -13.66 -19.31
N LYS A 80 -0.19 -13.76 -17.99
CA LYS A 80 0.24 -14.99 -17.30
C LYS A 80 -0.76 -15.49 -16.26
N LYS A 81 -1.74 -14.67 -15.83
CA LYS A 81 -2.73 -15.00 -14.78
C LYS A 81 -2.13 -15.52 -13.46
N CYS A 82 -0.84 -15.30 -13.22
CA CYS A 82 -0.11 -15.78 -12.03
C CYS A 82 -0.37 -14.97 -10.76
N ILE A 83 -1.15 -13.88 -10.83
CA ILE A 83 -1.37 -12.95 -9.72
C ILE A 83 -2.83 -13.05 -9.27
N SER A 84 -3.06 -13.02 -7.96
CA SER A 84 -4.43 -13.08 -7.43
C SER A 84 -5.20 -11.79 -7.73
N SER A 85 -6.39 -11.93 -8.31
CA SER A 85 -7.27 -10.80 -8.65
C SER A 85 -7.59 -9.93 -7.42
N ASN A 86 -7.77 -10.56 -6.25
CA ASN A 86 -8.09 -9.84 -5.01
C ASN A 86 -6.96 -8.89 -4.57
N MET A 87 -5.70 -9.25 -4.78
CA MET A 87 -4.56 -8.42 -4.40
C MET A 87 -4.41 -7.20 -5.34
N ILE A 88 -4.77 -7.35 -6.61
CA ILE A 88 -4.84 -6.23 -7.56
C ILE A 88 -5.95 -5.25 -7.16
N ILE A 89 -7.12 -5.75 -6.76
CA ILE A 89 -8.24 -4.93 -6.31
C ILE A 89 -7.86 -4.12 -5.06
N ILE A 90 -7.19 -4.74 -4.09
CA ILE A 90 -6.73 -4.03 -2.88
C ILE A 90 -5.71 -2.95 -3.24
N ASN A 91 -4.68 -3.27 -4.03
CA ASN A 91 -3.67 -2.30 -4.42
C ASN A 91 -4.27 -1.13 -5.22
N LEU A 92 -5.24 -1.41 -6.09
CA LEU A 92 -5.97 -0.38 -6.83
C LEU A 92 -6.72 0.56 -5.88
N GLY A 93 -7.45 0.02 -4.91
CA GLY A 93 -8.18 0.81 -3.92
C GLY A 93 -7.26 1.69 -3.06
N ILE A 94 -6.08 1.19 -2.67
CA ILE A 94 -5.08 1.96 -1.92
C ILE A 94 -4.53 3.12 -2.76
N ILE A 95 -4.19 2.88 -4.03
CA ILE A 95 -3.67 3.94 -4.92
C ILE A 95 -4.72 5.04 -5.13
N ILE A 96 -5.99 4.67 -5.30
CA ILE A 96 -7.10 5.63 -5.44
C ILE A 96 -7.28 6.43 -4.13
N ALA A 97 -7.26 5.78 -2.97
CA ALA A 97 -7.40 6.45 -1.68
C ALA A 97 -6.22 7.39 -1.35
N SER A 98 -5.05 7.17 -1.97
CA SER A 98 -3.79 7.87 -1.65
C SER A 98 -3.39 8.92 -2.67
N ILE A 99 -4.33 9.50 -3.41
CA ILE A 99 -4.05 10.51 -4.45
C ILE A 99 -3.42 11.78 -3.85
N PRO A 100 -2.20 12.17 -4.26
CA PRO A 100 -1.49 13.32 -3.69
C PRO A 100 -1.66 14.62 -4.49
N PHE A 101 -2.62 14.68 -5.42
CA PHE A 101 -2.78 15.83 -6.33
C PHE A 101 -3.45 17.01 -5.62
N ASN A 102 -2.80 18.18 -5.63
CA ASN A 102 -3.32 19.39 -5.00
C ASN A 102 -4.60 19.91 -5.66
N PHE A 103 -4.74 19.78 -6.98
CA PHE A 103 -5.94 20.20 -7.72
C PHE A 103 -7.15 19.28 -7.51
N LEU A 104 -6.96 18.10 -6.90
CA LEU A 104 -8.04 17.17 -6.55
C LEU A 104 -8.37 17.18 -5.06
N GLN A 105 -7.79 18.11 -4.27
CA GLN A 105 -7.97 18.14 -2.81
C GLN A 105 -9.42 18.29 -2.40
N ASP A 106 -10.21 19.07 -3.14
CA ASP A 106 -11.65 19.23 -2.89
C ASP A 106 -12.42 17.91 -3.00
N TYR A 107 -11.90 16.97 -3.80
CA TYR A 107 -12.47 15.64 -4.02
C TYR A 107 -11.77 14.52 -3.25
N VAL A 108 -10.75 14.83 -2.41
CA VAL A 108 -9.99 13.80 -1.68
C VAL A 108 -10.89 12.92 -0.83
N LYS A 109 -11.92 13.49 -0.18
CA LYS A 109 -12.90 12.72 0.60
C LYS A 109 -13.62 11.69 -0.28
N MET A 110 -13.97 12.04 -1.51
CA MET A 110 -14.61 11.13 -2.46
C MET A 110 -13.67 10.00 -2.86
N PHE A 111 -12.41 10.31 -3.20
CA PHE A 111 -11.40 9.30 -3.52
C PHE A 111 -11.10 8.37 -2.35
N TRP A 112 -11.08 8.89 -1.13
CA TRP A 112 -10.85 8.10 0.09
C TRP A 112 -12.00 7.12 0.35
N ILE A 113 -13.25 7.56 0.19
CA ILE A 113 -14.43 6.70 0.32
C ILE A 113 -14.44 5.64 -0.79
N MET A 114 -14.23 6.04 -2.05
CA MET A 114 -14.20 5.11 -3.18
C MET A 114 -13.08 4.07 -3.03
N GLY A 115 -11.86 4.52 -2.75
CA GLY A 115 -10.71 3.64 -2.54
C GLY A 115 -10.91 2.72 -1.34
N GLY A 116 -11.46 3.24 -0.24
CA GLY A 116 -11.79 2.47 0.95
C GLY A 116 -12.80 1.35 0.69
N ILE A 117 -13.88 1.64 -0.05
CA ILE A 117 -14.87 0.63 -0.45
C ILE A 117 -14.22 -0.46 -1.30
N ILE A 118 -13.39 -0.10 -2.27
CA ILE A 118 -12.69 -1.06 -3.14
C ILE A 118 -11.78 -1.98 -2.30
N VAL A 119 -11.03 -1.41 -1.35
CA VAL A 119 -10.19 -2.21 -0.43
C VAL A 119 -11.03 -3.16 0.42
N LEU A 120 -12.15 -2.68 0.98
CA LEU A 120 -13.05 -3.51 1.78
C LEU A 120 -13.63 -4.68 0.97
N VAL A 121 -14.00 -4.44 -0.30
CA VAL A 121 -14.45 -5.50 -1.23
C VAL A 121 -13.32 -6.49 -1.51
N GLY A 122 -12.10 -6.00 -1.74
CA GLY A 122 -10.94 -6.86 -1.95
C GLY A 122 -10.66 -7.77 -0.75
N ILE A 123 -10.72 -7.22 0.46
CA ILE A 123 -10.52 -7.96 1.71
C ILE A 123 -11.66 -8.95 1.95
N SER A 124 -12.92 -8.53 1.83
CA SER A 124 -14.08 -9.41 2.05
C SER A 124 -14.08 -10.60 1.10
N ASN A 125 -13.69 -10.41 -0.16
CA ASN A 125 -13.58 -11.48 -1.15
C ASN A 125 -12.46 -12.49 -0.79
N ILE A 126 -11.36 -12.05 -0.18
CA ILE A 126 -10.33 -12.97 0.36
C ILE A 126 -10.91 -13.82 1.50
N PHE A 127 -11.65 -13.21 2.43
CA PHE A 127 -12.27 -13.93 3.54
C PHE A 127 -13.37 -14.90 3.09
N MET A 128 -14.19 -14.52 2.11
CA MET A 128 -15.25 -15.39 1.58
C MET A 128 -14.70 -16.58 0.78
N LYS A 129 -13.61 -16.41 0.02
CA LYS A 129 -12.96 -17.53 -0.67
C LYS A 129 -12.38 -18.58 0.29
N LYS A 130 -11.97 -18.18 1.49
CA LYS A 130 -11.54 -19.13 2.54
C LYS A 130 -12.69 -19.95 3.14
N LYS A 131 -13.95 -19.60 2.85
CA LYS A 131 -15.15 -20.18 3.48
C LYS A 131 -15.93 -21.16 2.60
N LYS A 132 -15.55 -21.36 1.33
CA LYS A 132 -16.10 -22.42 0.49
C LYS A 132 -15.30 -23.72 0.74
N PRO A 133 -15.95 -24.81 1.20
CA PRO A 133 -15.31 -26.11 1.39
C PRO A 133 -14.87 -26.73 0.06
#